data_AF-A0A9D6NQU9-F1
#
_entry.id   AF-A0A9D6NQU9-F1
#
_cell.length_a   1.000
_cell.length_b   1.000
_cell.length_c   1.000
_cell.angle_alpha   90.00
_cell.angle_beta   90.00
_cell.angle_gamma   90.00
#
_symmetry.space_group_name_H-M   'P 1'
#
loop_
_entity.id
_entity.type
_entity.pdbx_description
1 polymer ?
#
loop_
_entity_poly.entity_id
_entity_poly.type
_entity_poly.pdbx_seq_one_letter_code
_entity_poly.pdbx_strand_id
1 'polypeptide(L)'
;MAACPSCRERLELDESLEGDVLDCPSCGLALQVVSVSPPQVVAYEEEEEEWEDELEDEDEEEWEEEEELEEEWEDEEEWETDEWEEEADQ
;
A
#
# COMPACT_ATOMS: atom_id res chain seq x y z
N MET A 1 -3.40 -30.45 7.92
CA MET A 1 -2.40 -30.73 8.95
C MET A 1 -1.00 -30.58 8.38
N ALA A 2 -0.28 -29.54 8.77
CA ALA A 2 1.15 -29.37 8.52
C ALA A 2 1.95 -29.80 9.77
N ALA A 3 3.26 -30.00 9.65
CA ALA A 3 4.13 -30.30 10.78
C ALA A 3 5.18 -29.19 10.95
N CYS A 4 5.37 -28.71 12.18
CA CYS A 4 6.38 -27.71 12.48
C CYS A 4 7.80 -28.28 12.20
N PRO A 5 8.66 -27.60 11.43
CA PRO A 5 10.01 -28.09 11.10
C PRO A 5 10.94 -28.17 12.33
N SER A 6 10.70 -27.36 13.36
CA SER A 6 11.55 -27.30 14.57
C SER A 6 11.14 -28.32 15.63
N CYS A 7 9.86 -28.32 16.05
CA CYS A 7 9.38 -29.18 17.13
C CYS A 7 8.59 -30.41 16.66
N ARG A 8 8.26 -30.51 15.37
CA ARG A 8 7.44 -31.58 14.76
C ARG A 8 6.00 -31.70 15.29
N GLU A 9 5.50 -30.65 15.92
CA GLU A 9 4.09 -30.55 16.33
C GLU A 9 3.16 -30.46 15.12
N ARG A 10 1.94 -31.01 15.23
CA ARG A 10 0.93 -30.91 14.17
C ARG A 10 0.21 -29.57 14.26
N LEU A 11 0.11 -28.89 13.14
CA LEU A 11 -0.57 -27.60 12.99
C LEU A 11 -1.79 -27.75 12.08
N GLU A 12 -2.92 -27.19 12.51
CA GLU A 12 -4.15 -27.11 11.73
C GLU A 12 -4.17 -25.77 11.00
N LEU A 13 -4.49 -25.80 9.70
CA LEU A 13 -4.43 -24.65 8.79
C LEU A 13 -5.82 -24.39 8.15
N ASP A 14 -6.90 -24.73 8.86
CA ASP A 14 -8.26 -24.76 8.30
C ASP A 14 -8.76 -23.40 7.79
N GLU A 15 -8.28 -22.30 8.39
CA GLU A 15 -8.62 -20.92 7.98
C GLU A 15 -7.42 -20.14 7.44
N SER A 16 -6.25 -20.77 7.35
CA SER A 16 -5.02 -20.12 6.91
C SER A 16 -4.93 -20.11 5.38
N LEU A 17 -4.40 -19.03 4.82
CA LEU A 17 -4.12 -18.88 3.41
C LEU A 17 -2.62 -19.07 3.13
N GLU A 18 -2.29 -19.32 1.87
CA GLU A 18 -0.90 -19.31 1.42
C GLU A 18 -0.33 -17.88 1.57
N GLY A 19 0.87 -17.78 2.15
CA GLY A 19 1.52 -16.52 2.52
C GLY A 19 1.31 -16.11 3.98
N ASP A 20 0.31 -16.67 4.68
CA ASP A 20 0.04 -16.31 6.08
C ASP A 20 1.20 -16.71 7.00
N VAL A 21 1.48 -15.86 7.99
CA VAL A 21 2.47 -16.10 9.03
C VAL A 21 1.76 -16.43 10.34
N LEU A 22 2.16 -17.53 10.98
CA LEU A 22 1.59 -18.01 12.23
C LEU A 22 2.66 -18.52 13.19
N ASP A 23 2.43 -18.32 14.48
CA ASP A 23 3.32 -18.79 15.53
C ASP A 23 3.00 -20.22 15.94
N CYS A 24 4.03 -21.07 16.05
CA CYS A 24 3.85 -22.41 16.58
C CYS A 24 3.53 -22.35 18.09
N PRO A 25 2.37 -22.85 18.57
CA PRO A 25 1.99 -22.76 19.99
C PRO A 25 2.85 -23.63 20.92
N SER A 26 3.63 -24.56 20.37
CA SER A 26 4.48 -25.49 21.13
C SER A 26 5.90 -24.98 21.34
N CYS A 27 6.47 -24.28 20.34
CA CYS A 27 7.86 -23.81 20.40
C CYS A 27 8.04 -22.30 20.22
N GLY A 28 6.99 -21.57 19.80
CA GLY A 28 7.04 -20.13 19.55
C GLY A 28 7.77 -19.71 18.26
N LEU A 29 8.09 -20.66 17.36
CA LEU A 29 8.69 -20.33 16.07
C LEU A 29 7.65 -19.72 15.13
N ALA A 30 7.98 -18.60 14.49
CA ALA A 30 7.21 -18.03 13.40
C ALA A 30 7.33 -18.90 12.14
N LEU A 31 6.19 -19.27 11.56
CA LEU A 31 6.09 -20.17 10.42
C LEU A 31 5.24 -19.51 9.33
N GLN A 32 5.66 -19.64 8.08
CA GLN A 32 4.88 -19.21 6.92
C GLN A 32 4.18 -20.39 6.26
N VAL A 33 2.93 -20.20 5.84
CA VAL A 33 2.18 -21.17 5.04
C VAL A 33 2.59 -21.05 3.58
N VAL A 34 3.21 -22.10 3.03
CA VAL A 34 3.65 -22.14 1.62
C VAL A 34 2.71 -22.91 0.72
N SER A 35 1.74 -23.63 1.30
CA SER A 35 0.68 -24.33 0.57
C SER A 35 -0.39 -24.78 1.56
N VAL A 36 -1.65 -24.74 1.15
CA VAL A 36 -2.81 -25.21 1.95
C VAL A 36 -3.32 -26.59 1.51
N SER A 37 -2.94 -27.06 0.31
CA SER A 37 -3.38 -28.35 -0.24
C SER A 37 -2.31 -28.96 -1.17
N PRO A 38 -1.39 -29.78 -0.65
CA PRO A 38 -1.29 -30.25 0.73
C PRO A 38 -0.75 -29.16 1.69
N PRO A 39 -1.21 -29.13 2.94
CA PRO A 39 -0.78 -28.13 3.92
C PRO A 39 0.71 -28.26 4.24
N GLN A 40 1.47 -27.19 4.01
CA GLN A 40 2.92 -27.11 4.21
C GLN A 40 3.31 -25.77 4.84
N VAL A 41 4.28 -25.81 5.73
CA VAL A 41 4.82 -24.62 6.41
C VAL A 41 6.34 -24.65 6.41
N VAL A 42 6.96 -23.48 6.39
CA VAL A 42 8.40 -23.27 6.52
C VAL A 42 8.69 -22.29 7.67
N ALA A 43 9.92 -22.22 8.15
CA ALA A 43 10.31 -21.16 9.08
C ALA A 43 10.13 -19.82 8.36
N TYR A 44 9.41 -18.88 8.99
CA TYR A 44 9.34 -17.52 8.46
C TYR A 44 10.72 -16.89 8.68
N GLU A 45 11.44 -16.72 7.58
CA GLU A 45 12.57 -15.81 7.56
C GLU A 45 11.95 -14.45 7.30
N GLU A 46 11.99 -13.57 8.31
CA GLU A 46 11.76 -12.16 8.08
C GLU A 46 12.88 -11.75 7.11
N GLU A 47 12.57 -11.69 5.81
CA GLU A 47 13.40 -10.88 4.93
C GLU A 47 13.36 -9.50 5.58
N GLU A 48 14.50 -9.05 6.13
CA GLU A 48 14.77 -7.64 6.33
C GLU A 48 14.68 -7.04 4.93
N GLU A 49 13.47 -6.80 4.48
CA GLU A 49 13.20 -5.87 3.41
C GLU A 49 13.57 -4.52 4.02
N GLU A 50 14.86 -4.19 3.93
CA GLU A 50 15.35 -2.83 3.90
C GLU A 50 14.65 -2.15 2.71
N TRP A 51 13.36 -1.85 2.85
CA TRP A 51 12.58 -0.94 2.00
C TRP A 51 13.06 0.51 2.20
N GLU A 52 14.33 0.68 2.53
CA GLU A 52 15.04 1.93 2.61
C GLU A 52 15.90 1.99 1.34
N ASP A 53 15.25 2.21 0.19
CA ASP A 53 15.69 3.20 -0.78
C ASP A 53 14.72 3.31 -1.99
N GLU A 54 14.52 4.57 -2.42
CA GLU A 54 13.88 5.04 -3.65
C GLU A 54 12.39 5.46 -3.58
N LEU A 55 12.00 6.12 -2.49
CA LEU A 55 10.99 7.19 -2.54
C LEU A 55 11.62 8.54 -2.12
N GLU A 56 12.80 8.87 -2.66
CA GLU A 56 13.48 10.15 -2.37
C GLU A 56 13.63 11.09 -3.58
N ASP A 57 13.15 10.77 -4.80
CA ASP A 57 13.51 11.59 -5.98
C ASP A 57 12.41 11.82 -7.07
N GLU A 58 11.11 11.65 -6.81
CA GLU A 58 10.09 11.95 -7.86
C GLU A 58 8.79 12.63 -7.37
N ASP A 59 8.80 13.31 -6.21
CA ASP A 59 7.65 14.12 -5.73
C ASP A 59 8.05 15.58 -5.42
N GLU A 60 9.28 16.03 -5.74
CA GLU A 60 9.64 17.46 -5.60
C GLU A 60 9.34 18.26 -6.89
N GLU A 61 9.09 17.60 -8.03
CA GLU A 61 8.85 18.28 -9.33
C GLU A 61 7.38 18.28 -9.79
N GLU A 62 6.44 17.63 -9.07
CA GLU A 62 5.01 17.64 -9.43
C GLU A 62 4.27 18.90 -8.88
N TRP A 63 4.81 19.53 -7.83
CA TRP A 63 4.17 20.68 -7.16
C TRP A 63 4.48 22.04 -7.80
N GLU A 64 5.38 22.12 -8.79
CA GLU A 64 5.62 23.37 -9.54
C GLU A 64 4.67 23.53 -10.73
N GLU A 65 4.06 22.45 -11.24
CA GLU A 65 3.09 22.51 -12.37
C GLU A 65 1.65 22.87 -11.92
N GLU A 66 1.26 22.55 -10.67
CA GLU A 66 -0.08 22.91 -10.15
C GLU A 66 -0.25 24.42 -9.87
N GLU A 67 0.82 25.13 -9.46
CA GLU A 67 0.73 26.59 -9.22
C GLU A 67 0.66 27.41 -10.52
N GLU A 68 1.32 26.99 -11.62
CA GLU A 68 1.19 27.67 -12.92
C GLU A 68 -0.19 27.47 -13.56
N LEU A 69 -0.89 26.38 -13.23
CA LEU A 69 -2.24 26.13 -13.71
C LEU A 69 -3.26 27.02 -13.01
N GLU A 70 -3.21 27.20 -11.68
CA GLU A 70 -4.15 28.07 -10.95
C GLU A 70 -4.08 29.54 -11.40
N GLU A 71 -2.91 30.06 -11.79
CA GLU A 71 -2.77 31.44 -12.29
C GLU A 71 -3.44 31.69 -13.66
N GLU A 72 -3.65 30.66 -14.50
CA GLU A 72 -4.34 30.80 -15.80
C GLU A 72 -5.87 30.93 -15.64
N TRP A 73 -6.46 30.31 -14.60
CA TRP A 73 -7.92 30.34 -14.38
C TRP A 73 -8.39 31.58 -13.62
N GLU A 74 -7.54 32.23 -12.82
CA GLU A 74 -7.90 33.52 -12.19
C GLU A 74 -8.02 34.66 -13.21
N ASP A 75 -7.25 34.61 -14.31
CA ASP A 75 -7.39 35.57 -15.42
C ASP A 75 -8.68 35.29 -16.22
N GLU A 76 -9.21 34.04 -16.20
CA GLU A 76 -10.49 33.75 -16.86
C GLU A 76 -11.74 34.24 -16.11
N GLU A 77 -11.70 34.31 -14.77
CA GLU A 77 -12.85 34.78 -13.99
C GLU A 77 -12.98 36.31 -13.95
N GLU A 78 -11.97 37.08 -14.38
CA GLU A 78 -12.07 38.54 -14.48
C GLU A 78 -12.90 38.98 -15.72
N TRP A 79 -12.81 38.29 -16.86
CA TRP A 79 -13.55 38.69 -18.08
C TRP A 79 -15.01 38.21 -18.13
N GLU A 80 -15.43 37.25 -17.30
CA GLU A 80 -16.85 36.87 -17.19
C GLU A 80 -17.67 37.86 -16.36
N THR A 81 -17.01 38.73 -15.57
CA THR A 81 -17.71 39.73 -14.74
C THR A 81 -17.89 41.10 -15.41
N ASP A 82 -17.12 41.42 -16.46
CA ASP A 82 -17.23 42.72 -17.16
C ASP A 82 -18.37 42.75 -18.22
N GLU A 83 -18.90 41.60 -18.66
CA GLU A 83 -19.97 41.55 -19.68
C GLU A 83 -21.41 41.54 -19.10
N TRP A 84 -21.60 41.33 -17.79
CA TRP A 84 -22.93 41.29 -17.16
C TRP A 84 -23.39 42.59 -16.46
N GLU A 85 -22.50 43.57 -16.25
CA GLU A 85 -22.90 44.88 -15.68
C GLU A 85 -23.41 45.89 -16.74
N GLU A 86 -23.20 45.65 -18.05
CA GLU A 86 -23.75 46.51 -19.11
C GLU A 86 -25.22 46.20 -19.50
N GLU A 87 -25.78 45.04 -19.11
CA GLU A 87 -27.15 44.63 -19.48
C GLU A 87 -28.18 44.90 -18.35
N ALA A 88 -27.80 45.59 -17.28
CA ALA A 88 -28.69 45.98 -16.18
C ALA A 88 -29.21 47.44 -16.27
N ASP A 89 -28.78 48.21 -17.28
CA ASP A 89 -29.30 49.55 -17.60
C ASP A 89 -29.85 49.62 -19.04
N GLN A 90 -30.77 48.71 -19.41
CA GLN A 90 -31.69 48.89 -20.55
C GLN A 90 -33.12 48.39 -20.25
#